data_AF-A0A2N3NJJ0-F1
#
_entry.id   AF-A0A2N3NJJ0-F1
#
_cell.length_a   1.000
_cell.length_b   1.000
_cell.length_c   1.000
_cell.angle_alpha   90.00
_cell.angle_beta   90.00
_cell.angle_gamma   90.00
#
_symmetry.space_group_name_H-M   'P 1'
#
loop_
_entity.id
_entity.type
_entity.pdbx_description
1 polymer ?
#
loop_
_entity_poly.entity_id
_entity_poly.type
_entity_poly.pdbx_seq_one_letter_code
_entity_poly.pdbx_strand_id
1 'polypeptide(L)'
;MHLGFGWWQLVLASGAVATWEWSSQALNNSGRAADPLEPTLKLTSPPLYRRQAQSRFLNENSQKFVVNGTAIPEVGFDVGESYAGLLPINGTNDPNQLYFWFFPSADPEPHDEILIWLTGGPGCSSVGELLQENGPFLWPPGVFKPVRNKWSWHRLTNVVWIDQPVGAGFSQGVVTARNEFDVARQFMGFWKNFVDVFGLQNFKVYVTGSSYSGLYCPYIAHEMIDAEDPEYFDVGGMMIFDALYSKDAVSQDIPMVPFVDSWQRAFSFNQTFTELLHTRADECGYTQYLEEFLVFPPAGEQPSDLPGYNEDGFQKPECNMISQVFSAAIELNPCFTVYSVFDHCPRPHDPLGFSGGSFVVHPDAGPVYFDRPDVKAAINAPADTEWVFCSSQAGRAVFVDGVDESLNGGPAAQPVLPRIIETTGNVILGHGARDFVLTAAGTLLAIQNITWGGVRGFQTEPRNPLFAPYHSDEAFDVLAGAGIFGSWHEERGLTYFGVEGAGHFLTIDQPAVAFRAVEILLGRVEDFQSTVAFTTDANATQQPTLDLNAAFSRASALGSTAGGRESSGASLGEGWPTMAGIVLAWLVLTLLV
;
A
#
# COMPACT_ATOMS: atom_id res chain seq x y z
N MET A 1 -49.58 6.85 -22.59
CA MET A 1 -49.77 7.39 -23.96
C MET A 1 -48.56 8.29 -24.23
N HIS A 2 -47.74 8.07 -25.27
CA HIS A 2 -48.01 8.16 -26.72
C HIS A 2 -48.36 9.60 -27.14
N LEU A 3 -47.75 10.26 -28.15
CA LEU A 3 -46.67 10.00 -29.15
C LEU A 3 -45.94 11.37 -29.40
N GLY A 4 -44.90 11.58 -30.22
CA GLY A 4 -44.14 10.75 -31.18
C GLY A 4 -44.14 11.32 -32.62
N PHE A 5 -42.97 11.50 -33.25
CA PHE A 5 -42.71 11.92 -34.67
C PHE A 5 -43.12 13.37 -35.08
N GLY A 6 -42.58 13.99 -36.15
CA GLY A 6 -41.35 13.68 -36.94
C GLY A 6 -41.43 14.03 -38.47
N TRP A 7 -40.39 14.71 -39.00
CA TRP A 7 -40.06 14.92 -40.46
C TRP A 7 -41.06 15.79 -41.29
N TRP A 8 -40.84 16.26 -42.55
CA TRP A 8 -39.81 16.06 -43.62
C TRP A 8 -39.73 17.29 -44.60
N GLN A 9 -38.54 17.57 -45.17
CA GLN A 9 -38.21 17.98 -46.57
C GLN A 9 -38.75 19.24 -47.30
N LEU A 10 -37.83 20.08 -47.84
CA LEU A 10 -37.54 20.36 -49.27
C LEU A 10 -36.27 21.30 -49.32
N VAL A 11 -35.18 21.13 -50.11
CA VAL A 11 -34.96 20.88 -51.55
C VAL A 11 -35.32 22.13 -52.39
N LEU A 12 -34.44 22.78 -53.18
CA LEU A 12 -33.01 22.67 -53.57
C LEU A 12 -32.56 24.09 -54.06
N ALA A 13 -31.31 24.52 -54.29
CA ALA A 13 -29.93 23.97 -54.27
C ALA A 13 -28.97 25.09 -53.75
N SER A 14 -27.64 25.21 -53.96
CA SER A 14 -26.54 24.53 -54.68
C SER A 14 -25.19 25.00 -54.03
N GLY A 15 -23.98 24.50 -54.34
CA GLY A 15 -23.51 23.37 -55.16
C GLY A 15 -21.98 23.16 -54.97
N ALA A 16 -21.44 22.08 -55.55
CA ALA A 16 -20.05 21.60 -55.45
C ALA A 16 -19.58 21.04 -54.08
N VAL A 17 -19.29 19.74 -54.05
CA VAL A 17 -18.50 19.02 -53.03
C VAL A 17 -17.55 18.11 -53.79
N ALA A 18 -16.28 18.02 -53.38
CA ALA A 18 -15.28 17.15 -53.99
C ALA A 18 -14.91 16.00 -53.04
N THR A 19 -15.17 14.76 -53.47
CA THR A 19 -14.75 13.53 -52.81
C THR A 19 -13.45 13.01 -53.44
N TRP A 20 -12.51 12.55 -52.62
CA TRP A 20 -11.27 11.92 -53.08
C TRP A 20 -11.28 10.43 -52.74
N GLU A 21 -11.52 9.60 -53.76
CA GLU A 21 -11.32 8.15 -53.66
C GLU A 21 -9.82 7.82 -53.80
N TRP A 22 -9.29 6.97 -52.93
CA TRP A 22 -7.94 6.41 -53.08
C TRP A 22 -8.00 5.08 -53.83
N SER A 23 -7.44 5.03 -55.03
CA SER A 23 -7.37 3.82 -55.85
C SER A 23 -6.19 2.94 -55.45
N SER A 24 -6.41 1.62 -55.43
CA SER A 24 -5.45 0.64 -54.93
C SER A 24 -4.74 -0.12 -56.05
N GLN A 25 -3.56 0.36 -56.48
CA GLN A 25 -2.59 -0.46 -57.21
C GLN A 25 -1.17 0.15 -57.30
N ALA A 26 -0.18 -0.72 -57.54
CA ALA A 26 1.24 -0.44 -57.81
C ALA A 26 2.20 -0.20 -56.61
N LEU A 27 2.36 -1.21 -55.74
CA LEU A 27 3.63 -1.46 -55.06
C LEU A 27 4.27 -2.74 -55.61
N ASN A 28 5.34 -2.61 -56.39
CA ASN A 28 6.19 -3.75 -56.77
C ASN A 28 7.62 -3.31 -57.11
N ASN A 29 8.45 -3.11 -56.09
CA ASN A 29 9.90 -3.18 -56.21
C ASN A 29 10.53 -3.47 -54.85
N SER A 30 11.53 -4.35 -54.85
CA SER A 30 12.13 -4.92 -53.64
C SER A 30 13.32 -4.10 -53.13
N GLY A 31 13.30 -3.71 -51.85
CA GLY A 31 14.47 -3.19 -51.13
C GLY A 31 14.25 -3.32 -49.62
N ARG A 32 15.11 -4.09 -48.94
CA ARG A 32 14.95 -4.45 -47.52
C ARG A 32 14.68 -3.23 -46.63
N ALA A 33 13.47 -3.12 -46.09
CA ALA A 33 13.25 -2.45 -44.82
C ALA A 33 13.90 -3.27 -43.69
N ALA A 34 14.33 -2.59 -42.62
CA ALA A 34 14.61 -3.25 -41.35
C ALA A 34 13.29 -3.43 -40.59
N ASP A 35 13.16 -4.54 -39.86
CA ASP A 35 11.99 -4.78 -39.01
C ASP A 35 11.88 -3.69 -37.93
N PRO A 36 10.68 -3.16 -37.64
CA PRO A 36 10.46 -2.34 -36.46
C PRO A 36 10.82 -3.14 -35.20
N LEU A 37 11.48 -2.49 -34.24
CA LEU A 37 11.63 -3.03 -32.89
C LEU A 37 10.29 -2.90 -32.15
N GLU A 38 9.32 -3.74 -32.51
CA GLU A 38 8.20 -4.03 -31.60
C GLU A 38 8.75 -4.84 -30.41
N PRO A 39 8.66 -4.35 -29.16
CA PRO A 39 8.78 -5.21 -28.00
C PRO A 39 7.52 -6.08 -27.94
N THR A 40 7.51 -7.19 -28.68
CA THR A 40 6.44 -8.18 -28.60
C THR A 40 6.47 -8.84 -27.23
N LEU A 41 5.75 -8.22 -26.29
CA LEU A 41 5.57 -8.67 -24.92
C LEU A 41 4.80 -9.98 -24.96
N LYS A 42 5.54 -11.10 -25.00
CA LYS A 42 4.95 -12.43 -24.96
C LYS A 42 4.43 -12.64 -23.56
N LEU A 43 3.12 -12.48 -23.40
CA LEU A 43 2.36 -12.92 -22.22
C LEU A 43 2.47 -14.45 -22.10
N THR A 44 3.59 -14.91 -21.57
CA THR A 44 3.77 -16.27 -21.08
C THR A 44 2.84 -16.46 -19.89
N SER A 45 1.89 -17.37 -20.03
CA SER A 45 1.16 -17.83 -18.85
C SER A 45 2.17 -18.49 -17.91
N PRO A 46 2.35 -18.03 -16.66
CA PRO A 46 3.27 -18.68 -15.73
C PRO A 46 2.86 -20.15 -15.55
N PRO A 47 3.82 -21.06 -15.32
CA PRO A 47 3.54 -22.48 -15.26
C PRO A 47 2.48 -22.78 -14.21
N LEU A 48 1.48 -23.58 -14.59
CA LEU A 48 0.46 -24.07 -13.67
C LEU A 48 1.15 -24.82 -12.53
N TYR A 49 1.11 -24.25 -11.32
CA TYR A 49 1.65 -24.89 -10.13
C TYR A 49 1.03 -26.28 -9.98
N ARG A 50 1.88 -27.31 -9.88
CA ARG A 50 1.42 -28.69 -9.75
C ARG A 50 0.85 -28.88 -8.35
N ARG A 51 -0.48 -28.70 -8.23
CA ARG A 51 -1.27 -28.96 -7.03
C ARG A 51 -0.77 -30.23 -6.32
N GLN A 52 -0.35 -30.11 -5.06
CA GLN A 52 0.02 -31.26 -4.25
C GLN A 52 -1.17 -32.24 -4.15
N ALA A 53 -0.88 -33.54 -4.05
CA ALA A 53 -1.91 -34.58 -4.17
C ALA A 53 -2.91 -34.61 -3.00
N GLN A 54 -2.53 -34.02 -1.86
CA GLN A 54 -3.39 -33.74 -0.71
C GLN A 54 -2.80 -32.52 0.01
N SER A 55 -3.65 -31.60 0.46
CA SER A 55 -3.20 -30.41 1.20
C SER A 55 -2.80 -30.77 2.63
N ARG A 56 -1.82 -30.03 3.17
CA ARG A 56 -1.47 -30.00 4.59
C ARG A 56 -2.62 -29.49 5.47
N PHE A 57 -3.38 -28.52 4.97
CA PHE A 57 -4.35 -27.74 5.74
C PHE A 57 -5.80 -28.22 5.56
N LEU A 58 -6.06 -29.14 4.62
CA LEU A 58 -7.38 -29.74 4.39
C LEU A 58 -7.61 -30.95 5.31
N ASN A 59 -8.48 -30.76 6.30
CA ASN A 59 -8.87 -31.76 7.30
C ASN A 59 -10.38 -31.67 7.61
N GLU A 60 -10.89 -32.48 8.53
CA GLU A 60 -12.32 -32.52 8.89
C GLU A 60 -12.85 -31.20 9.49
N ASN A 61 -12.00 -30.43 10.19
CA ASN A 61 -12.35 -29.13 10.78
C ASN A 61 -12.35 -28.01 9.73
N SER A 62 -11.40 -28.03 8.80
CA SER A 62 -11.20 -26.98 7.79
C SER A 62 -12.01 -27.16 6.51
N GLN A 63 -12.53 -28.37 6.21
CA GLN A 63 -13.29 -28.66 4.99
C GLN A 63 -14.46 -27.68 4.74
N LYS A 64 -15.12 -27.21 5.80
CA LYS A 64 -16.25 -26.26 5.73
C LYS A 64 -15.86 -24.84 5.27
N PHE A 65 -14.57 -24.51 5.29
CA PHE A 65 -14.04 -23.19 4.93
C PHE A 65 -13.44 -23.14 3.52
N VAL A 66 -13.32 -24.28 2.82
CA VAL A 66 -12.67 -24.36 1.50
C VAL A 66 -13.31 -23.39 0.50
N VAL A 67 -12.48 -22.57 -0.13
CA VAL A 67 -12.87 -21.69 -1.25
C VAL A 67 -12.55 -22.38 -2.57
N ASN A 68 -13.48 -22.35 -3.53
CA ASN A 68 -13.21 -22.88 -4.86
C ASN A 68 -12.49 -21.83 -5.72
N GLY A 69 -11.15 -21.87 -5.72
CA GLY A 69 -10.31 -20.88 -6.40
C GLY A 69 -10.52 -20.72 -7.91
N THR A 70 -11.21 -21.65 -8.58
CA THR A 70 -11.59 -21.55 -10.01
C THR A 70 -12.97 -20.93 -10.26
N ALA A 71 -13.74 -20.60 -9.22
CA ALA A 71 -15.14 -20.19 -9.31
C ALA A 71 -15.47 -18.88 -8.59
N ILE A 72 -14.46 -18.10 -8.21
CA ILE A 72 -14.65 -16.76 -7.63
C ILE A 72 -15.14 -15.81 -8.76
N PRO A 73 -16.26 -15.07 -8.60
CA PRO A 73 -16.82 -14.24 -9.66
C PRO A 73 -15.84 -13.16 -10.16
N GLU A 74 -15.88 -12.87 -11.47
CA GLU A 74 -14.94 -12.00 -12.22
C GLU A 74 -13.46 -12.43 -12.24
N VAL A 75 -13.02 -13.35 -11.37
CA VAL A 75 -11.63 -13.83 -11.33
C VAL A 75 -11.40 -14.87 -12.43
N GLY A 76 -10.91 -14.42 -13.59
CA GLY A 76 -10.71 -15.25 -14.79
C GLY A 76 -9.57 -16.29 -14.72
N PHE A 77 -9.14 -16.71 -13.53
CA PHE A 77 -8.05 -17.66 -13.31
C PHE A 77 -8.15 -18.34 -11.94
N ASP A 78 -7.51 -19.52 -11.80
CA ASP A 78 -7.44 -20.24 -10.52
C ASP A 78 -6.56 -19.47 -9.51
N VAL A 79 -7.13 -18.97 -8.40
CA VAL A 79 -6.34 -18.35 -7.32
C VAL A 79 -5.54 -19.36 -6.50
N GLY A 80 -5.78 -20.66 -6.69
CA GLY A 80 -5.17 -21.73 -5.92
C GLY A 80 -6.00 -22.17 -4.73
N GLU A 81 -5.34 -22.72 -3.73
CA GLU A 81 -5.97 -23.18 -2.50
C GLU A 81 -6.19 -22.02 -1.52
N SER A 82 -7.38 -21.92 -0.95
CA SER A 82 -7.64 -21.04 0.20
C SER A 82 -8.84 -21.49 1.01
N TYR A 83 -8.96 -20.90 2.20
CA TYR A 83 -10.01 -21.14 3.17
C TYR A 83 -10.52 -19.80 3.68
N ALA A 84 -11.82 -19.62 3.79
CA ALA A 84 -12.43 -18.41 4.30
C ALA A 84 -13.73 -18.71 5.04
N GLY A 85 -14.14 -17.81 5.93
CA GLY A 85 -15.37 -17.96 6.72
C GLY A 85 -15.30 -17.25 8.09
N LEU A 86 -16.41 -17.30 8.82
CA LEU A 86 -16.47 -16.86 10.22
C LEU A 86 -15.95 -17.93 11.17
N LEU A 87 -15.13 -17.52 12.14
CA LEU A 87 -14.66 -18.35 13.24
C LEU A 87 -14.94 -17.64 14.57
N PRO A 88 -15.51 -18.33 15.58
CA PRO A 88 -15.84 -17.70 16.85
C PRO A 88 -14.60 -17.32 17.66
N ILE A 89 -14.77 -16.36 18.56
CA ILE A 89 -13.76 -15.97 19.54
C ILE A 89 -13.72 -16.97 20.72
N ASN A 90 -14.85 -17.29 21.34
CA ASN A 90 -14.91 -18.13 22.55
C ASN A 90 -15.80 -19.38 22.41
N GLY A 91 -15.25 -20.42 21.76
CA GLY A 91 -15.92 -21.71 21.58
C GLY A 91 -16.99 -21.72 20.49
N THR A 92 -17.53 -22.90 20.17
CA THR A 92 -18.26 -23.13 18.90
C THR A 92 -19.54 -22.32 18.67
N ASN A 93 -20.08 -21.69 19.72
CA ASN A 93 -21.40 -21.04 19.72
C ASN A 93 -21.33 -19.55 20.11
N ASP A 94 -20.13 -18.95 20.09
CA ASP A 94 -19.99 -17.50 20.35
C ASP A 94 -20.66 -16.68 19.22
N PRO A 95 -21.59 -15.75 19.52
CA PRO A 95 -22.06 -14.79 18.52
C PRO A 95 -20.98 -13.80 18.07
N ASN A 96 -19.86 -13.68 18.81
CA ASN A 96 -18.70 -12.89 18.42
C ASN A 96 -17.77 -13.75 17.56
N GLN A 97 -17.65 -13.39 16.28
CA GLN A 97 -16.92 -14.15 15.28
C GLN A 97 -16.11 -13.23 14.38
N LEU A 98 -14.84 -13.54 14.16
CA LEU A 98 -14.02 -12.83 13.18
C LEU A 98 -14.04 -13.59 11.85
N TYR A 99 -14.13 -12.86 10.75
CA TYR A 99 -14.02 -13.38 9.40
C TYR A 99 -12.54 -13.40 8.99
N PHE A 100 -12.14 -14.47 8.29
CA PHE A 100 -10.79 -14.60 7.77
C PHE A 100 -10.79 -15.08 6.32
N TRP A 101 -9.69 -14.81 5.61
CA TRP A 101 -9.30 -15.53 4.41
C TRP A 101 -7.84 -15.95 4.54
N PHE A 102 -7.58 -17.25 4.48
CA PHE A 102 -6.29 -17.91 4.63
C PHE A 102 -5.84 -18.51 3.30
N PHE A 103 -4.62 -18.18 2.88
CA PHE A 103 -3.92 -18.83 1.77
C PHE A 103 -2.67 -19.56 2.29
N PRO A 104 -2.61 -20.89 2.15
CA PRO A 104 -1.37 -21.66 2.21
C PRO A 104 -0.30 -21.09 1.27
N SER A 105 0.97 -21.36 1.56
CA SER A 105 2.05 -20.91 0.69
C SER A 105 1.94 -21.49 -0.73
N ALA A 106 2.30 -20.69 -1.73
CA ALA A 106 2.46 -21.14 -3.11
C ALA A 106 3.83 -21.79 -3.38
N ASP A 107 4.78 -21.67 -2.45
CA ASP A 107 6.01 -22.46 -2.46
C ASP A 107 5.66 -23.96 -2.25
N PRO A 108 6.14 -24.89 -3.11
CA PRO A 108 5.92 -26.32 -2.89
C PRO A 108 6.65 -26.90 -1.67
N GLU A 109 7.64 -26.22 -1.10
CA GLU A 109 8.32 -26.65 0.13
C GLU A 109 7.49 -26.31 1.39
N PRO A 110 7.52 -27.14 2.44
CA PRO A 110 6.67 -26.95 3.63
C PRO A 110 7.20 -25.82 4.52
N HIS A 111 6.40 -24.76 4.65
CA HIS A 111 6.63 -23.67 5.61
C HIS A 111 5.91 -23.95 6.94
N ASP A 112 6.66 -24.00 8.04
CA ASP A 112 6.20 -24.16 9.44
C ASP A 112 6.03 -22.79 10.14
N GLU A 113 5.58 -21.80 9.37
CA GLU A 113 5.43 -20.40 9.74
C GLU A 113 4.18 -19.83 9.09
N ILE A 114 3.57 -18.82 9.72
CA ILE A 114 2.39 -18.12 9.22
C ILE A 114 2.48 -16.62 9.52
N LEU A 115 2.12 -15.81 8.53
CA LEU A 115 2.03 -14.36 8.63
C LEU A 115 0.55 -13.94 8.73
N ILE A 116 0.26 -13.08 9.69
CA ILE A 116 -1.06 -12.47 9.90
C ILE A 116 -1.03 -11.07 9.29
N TRP A 117 -2.01 -10.72 8.45
CA TRP A 117 -2.26 -9.35 8.02
C TRP A 117 -3.50 -8.77 8.72
N LEU A 118 -3.31 -7.64 9.39
CA LEU A 118 -4.34 -6.84 10.03
C LEU A 118 -4.39 -5.44 9.42
N THR A 119 -5.52 -5.07 8.84
CA THR A 119 -5.81 -3.69 8.47
C THR A 119 -6.10 -2.82 9.69
N GLY A 120 -5.73 -1.54 9.62
CA GLY A 120 -6.03 -0.53 10.64
C GLY A 120 -7.46 0.02 10.62
N GLY A 121 -7.59 1.35 10.50
CA GLY A 121 -8.88 2.06 10.47
C GLY A 121 -9.08 3.09 11.59
N PRO A 122 -9.58 2.71 12.78
CA PRO A 122 -9.86 1.35 13.25
C PRO A 122 -11.08 0.69 12.60
N GLY A 123 -11.06 -0.65 12.50
CA GLY A 123 -12.17 -1.44 11.97
C GLY A 123 -12.27 -1.46 10.44
N CYS A 124 -11.16 -1.33 9.74
CA CYS A 124 -11.10 -1.53 8.29
C CYS A 124 -10.77 -3.01 7.93
N SER A 125 -11.02 -3.38 6.69
CA SER A 125 -11.19 -4.77 6.26
C SER A 125 -9.91 -5.38 5.69
N SER A 126 -9.31 -6.33 6.41
CA SER A 126 -8.15 -7.11 5.96
C SER A 126 -8.43 -7.90 4.69
N VAL A 127 -9.66 -8.37 4.50
CA VAL A 127 -10.07 -9.01 3.24
C VAL A 127 -10.29 -7.98 2.11
N GLY A 128 -10.49 -6.70 2.44
CA GLY A 128 -10.38 -5.59 1.51
C GLY A 128 -8.94 -5.40 1.00
N GLU A 129 -7.98 -5.27 1.92
CA GLU A 129 -6.56 -5.13 1.57
C GLU A 129 -5.97 -6.39 0.92
N LEU A 130 -6.51 -7.60 1.17
CA LEU A 130 -6.17 -8.79 0.38
C LEU A 130 -6.31 -8.53 -1.14
N LEU A 131 -7.36 -7.82 -1.56
CA LEU A 131 -7.59 -7.46 -2.97
C LEU A 131 -6.89 -6.17 -3.40
N GLN A 132 -6.52 -5.26 -2.52
CA GLN A 132 -5.90 -3.99 -2.91
C GLN A 132 -4.36 -3.99 -2.79
N GLU A 133 -3.79 -4.76 -1.86
CA GLU A 133 -2.40 -4.63 -1.38
C GLU A 133 -1.52 -5.86 -1.69
N ASN A 134 -1.64 -6.93 -0.90
CA ASN A 134 -0.63 -7.98 -0.80
C ASN A 134 -1.16 -9.42 -0.98
N GLY A 135 -2.46 -9.59 -1.25
CA GLY A 135 -3.08 -10.89 -1.49
C GLY A 135 -2.77 -11.51 -2.87
N PRO A 136 -3.11 -12.80 -3.08
CA PRO A 136 -2.68 -13.61 -4.24
C PRO A 136 -3.14 -13.09 -5.60
N PHE A 137 -4.19 -12.28 -5.59
CA PHE A 137 -4.73 -11.58 -6.73
C PHE A 137 -5.13 -10.17 -6.29
N LEU A 138 -5.05 -9.23 -7.22
CA LEU A 138 -5.25 -7.81 -6.98
C LEU A 138 -6.37 -7.25 -7.87
N TRP A 139 -7.11 -6.30 -7.30
CA TRP A 139 -8.05 -5.42 -7.98
C TRP A 139 -8.10 -4.02 -7.32
N PRO A 140 -6.96 -3.33 -7.09
CA PRO A 140 -6.93 -1.99 -6.51
C PRO A 140 -7.59 -0.92 -7.41
N PRO A 141 -7.84 0.28 -6.87
CA PRO A 141 -8.53 1.36 -7.57
C PRO A 141 -7.93 1.62 -8.97
N GLY A 142 -8.77 1.57 -10.01
CA GLY A 142 -8.39 1.85 -11.39
C GLY A 142 -7.95 0.63 -12.21
N VAL A 143 -7.70 -0.52 -11.57
CA VAL A 143 -7.45 -1.78 -12.28
C VAL A 143 -8.78 -2.31 -12.86
N PHE A 144 -8.76 -2.73 -14.13
CA PHE A 144 -9.99 -3.04 -14.88
C PHE A 144 -10.71 -4.33 -14.45
N LYS A 145 -9.97 -5.31 -13.90
CA LYS A 145 -10.44 -6.64 -13.51
C LYS A 145 -9.42 -7.30 -12.56
N PRO A 146 -9.74 -8.39 -11.86
CA PRO A 146 -8.75 -9.14 -11.08
C PRO A 146 -7.51 -9.54 -11.89
N VAL A 147 -6.32 -9.36 -11.31
CA VAL A 147 -5.01 -9.73 -11.87
C VAL A 147 -4.21 -10.58 -10.89
N ARG A 148 -3.29 -11.43 -11.38
CA ARG A 148 -2.44 -12.25 -10.50
C ARG A 148 -1.34 -11.41 -9.86
N ASN A 149 -1.18 -11.50 -8.55
CA ASN A 149 -0.15 -10.74 -7.84
C ASN A 149 1.19 -11.51 -7.79
N LYS A 150 2.21 -10.99 -8.47
CA LYS A 150 3.59 -11.55 -8.40
C LYS A 150 4.34 -11.15 -7.12
N TRP A 151 3.82 -10.16 -6.38
CA TRP A 151 4.33 -9.65 -5.11
C TRP A 151 3.52 -10.13 -3.91
N SER A 152 2.63 -11.11 -4.07
CA SER A 152 1.83 -11.57 -2.94
C SER A 152 2.64 -12.37 -1.93
N TRP A 153 2.41 -12.09 -0.66
CA TRP A 153 3.21 -12.63 0.45
C TRP A 153 2.99 -14.13 0.67
N HIS A 154 1.89 -14.71 0.16
CA HIS A 154 1.70 -16.16 0.13
C HIS A 154 2.73 -16.89 -0.77
N ARG A 155 3.46 -16.16 -1.64
CA ARG A 155 4.60 -16.71 -2.40
C ARG A 155 5.85 -16.90 -1.54
N LEU A 156 5.88 -16.34 -0.34
CA LEU A 156 6.94 -16.54 0.65
C LEU A 156 6.48 -17.57 1.69
N THR A 157 5.38 -17.31 2.39
CA THR A 157 4.95 -18.07 3.57
C THR A 157 3.45 -18.39 3.53
N ASN A 158 2.89 -18.99 4.57
CA ASN A 158 1.43 -19.12 4.70
C ASN A 158 0.86 -17.78 5.21
N VAL A 159 -0.25 -17.27 4.67
CA VAL A 159 -0.76 -15.92 5.03
C VAL A 159 -2.26 -15.93 5.32
N VAL A 160 -2.67 -15.29 6.40
CA VAL A 160 -4.08 -15.06 6.75
C VAL A 160 -4.39 -13.59 6.93
N TRP A 161 -5.45 -13.13 6.26
CA TRP A 161 -6.06 -11.82 6.42
C TRP A 161 -7.29 -11.97 7.32
N ILE A 162 -7.41 -11.15 8.37
CA ILE A 162 -8.47 -11.28 9.39
C ILE A 162 -9.18 -9.94 9.56
N ASP A 163 -10.49 -9.89 9.28
CA ASP A 163 -11.31 -8.72 9.55
C ASP A 163 -11.49 -8.60 11.07
N GLN A 164 -10.89 -7.59 11.70
CA GLN A 164 -10.95 -7.39 13.14
C GLN A 164 -10.89 -5.89 13.50
N PRO A 165 -11.40 -5.45 14.68
CA PRO A 165 -12.13 -6.22 15.70
C PRO A 165 -13.55 -6.62 15.27
N VAL A 166 -14.36 -7.11 16.21
CA VAL A 166 -15.80 -7.36 16.01
C VAL A 166 -16.48 -6.12 15.39
N GLY A 167 -17.12 -6.30 14.23
CA GLY A 167 -17.78 -5.23 13.46
C GLY A 167 -16.98 -4.69 12.25
N ALA A 168 -15.71 -5.06 12.09
CA ALA A 168 -14.91 -4.79 10.89
C ALA A 168 -15.30 -5.72 9.74
N GLY A 169 -15.34 -5.21 8.50
CA GLY A 169 -15.57 -6.02 7.29
C GLY A 169 -16.79 -6.96 7.37
N PHE A 170 -16.54 -8.28 7.37
CA PHE A 170 -17.57 -9.33 7.55
C PHE A 170 -17.78 -9.79 9.01
N SER A 171 -16.98 -9.33 9.97
CA SER A 171 -16.94 -9.86 11.34
C SER A 171 -18.15 -9.46 12.19
N GLN A 172 -18.70 -10.44 12.90
CA GLN A 172 -19.99 -10.36 13.60
C GLN A 172 -19.85 -10.35 15.12
N GLY A 173 -20.82 -9.79 15.82
CA GLY A 173 -20.93 -9.90 17.28
C GLY A 173 -21.49 -8.66 17.97
N VAL A 174 -21.19 -8.55 19.26
CA VAL A 174 -21.49 -7.38 20.10
C VAL A 174 -20.16 -6.71 20.45
N VAL A 175 -20.02 -5.47 19.99
CA VAL A 175 -18.87 -4.61 20.28
C VAL A 175 -18.75 -4.43 21.81
N THR A 176 -17.64 -4.91 22.36
CA THR A 176 -17.39 -4.96 23.81
C THR A 176 -16.00 -4.47 24.20
N ALA A 177 -15.10 -4.25 23.24
CA ALA A 177 -13.76 -3.74 23.49
C ALA A 177 -13.78 -2.25 23.84
N ARG A 178 -12.98 -1.85 24.84
CA ARG A 178 -12.73 -0.45 25.21
C ARG A 178 -11.32 0.03 24.87
N ASN A 179 -10.42 -0.91 24.65
CA ASN A 179 -9.00 -0.67 24.43
C ASN A 179 -8.36 -1.89 23.76
N GLU A 180 -7.12 -1.74 23.35
CA GLU A 180 -6.36 -2.79 22.66
C GLU A 180 -6.11 -4.05 23.50
N PHE A 181 -6.11 -3.98 24.83
CA PHE A 181 -6.07 -5.20 25.65
C PHE A 181 -7.38 -6.00 25.56
N ASP A 182 -8.54 -5.38 25.29
CA ASP A 182 -9.75 -6.13 24.97
C ASP A 182 -9.70 -6.73 23.56
N VAL A 183 -9.22 -5.98 22.57
CA VAL A 183 -9.05 -6.44 21.19
C VAL A 183 -8.11 -7.65 21.14
N ALA A 184 -6.93 -7.53 21.73
CA ALA A 184 -5.93 -8.60 21.78
C ALA A 184 -6.46 -9.85 22.50
N ARG A 185 -7.16 -9.70 23.64
CA ARG A 185 -7.81 -10.85 24.33
C ARG A 185 -8.90 -11.53 23.49
N GLN A 186 -9.65 -10.78 22.67
CA GLN A 186 -10.59 -11.37 21.71
C GLN A 186 -9.86 -12.09 20.57
N PHE A 187 -8.81 -11.48 20.04
CA PHE A 187 -7.98 -12.05 18.98
C PHE A 187 -7.32 -13.37 19.41
N MET A 188 -6.80 -13.45 20.65
CA MET A 188 -6.21 -14.67 21.22
C MET A 188 -7.18 -15.87 21.22
N GLY A 189 -8.48 -15.61 21.50
CA GLY A 189 -9.52 -16.63 21.45
C GLY A 189 -9.78 -17.13 20.02
N PHE A 190 -9.95 -16.22 19.07
CA PHE A 190 -10.03 -16.55 17.65
C PHE A 190 -8.80 -17.33 17.17
N TRP A 191 -7.60 -16.89 17.53
CA TRP A 191 -6.35 -17.48 17.05
C TRP A 191 -6.18 -18.92 17.53
N LYS A 192 -6.52 -19.21 18.79
CA LYS A 192 -6.50 -20.59 19.30
C LYS A 192 -7.44 -21.50 18.51
N ASN A 193 -8.65 -21.03 18.22
CA ASN A 193 -9.59 -21.77 17.36
C ASN A 193 -9.06 -21.93 15.92
N PHE A 194 -8.32 -20.96 15.39
CA PHE A 194 -7.75 -20.99 14.04
C PHE A 194 -6.62 -22.02 13.94
N VAL A 195 -5.72 -22.05 14.92
CA VAL A 195 -4.67 -23.07 15.07
C VAL A 195 -5.26 -24.48 15.15
N ASP A 196 -6.34 -24.68 15.92
CA ASP A 196 -7.05 -25.97 16.05
C ASP A 196 -7.80 -26.40 14.77
N VAL A 197 -8.27 -25.45 13.95
CA VAL A 197 -8.91 -25.75 12.66
C VAL A 197 -7.88 -26.20 11.63
N PHE A 198 -6.73 -25.53 11.55
CA PHE A 198 -5.76 -25.74 10.47
C PHE A 198 -4.57 -26.64 10.84
N GLY A 199 -4.42 -27.02 12.11
CA GLY A 199 -3.33 -27.89 12.57
C GLY A 199 -2.00 -27.16 12.64
N LEU A 200 -2.02 -25.92 13.15
CA LEU A 200 -0.88 -25.00 13.14
C LEU A 200 -0.06 -25.03 14.44
N GLN A 201 -0.22 -26.07 15.26
CA GLN A 201 0.46 -26.14 16.55
C GLN A 201 1.98 -26.14 16.36
N ASN A 202 2.70 -25.30 17.10
CA ASN A 202 4.15 -25.04 17.00
C ASN A 202 4.58 -24.33 15.69
N PHE A 203 3.68 -23.66 14.96
CA PHE A 203 4.07 -22.75 13.88
C PHE A 203 4.61 -21.43 14.44
N LYS A 204 5.62 -20.86 13.78
CA LYS A 204 6.01 -19.47 14.01
C LYS A 204 4.95 -18.51 13.51
N VAL A 205 4.61 -17.52 14.33
CA VAL A 205 3.60 -16.50 14.03
C VAL A 205 4.28 -15.15 13.79
N TYR A 206 4.01 -14.53 12.64
CA TYR A 206 4.47 -13.19 12.30
C TYR A 206 3.28 -12.24 12.26
N VAL A 207 3.22 -11.27 13.17
CA VAL A 207 2.08 -10.36 13.30
C VAL A 207 2.35 -9.10 12.46
N THR A 208 1.50 -8.81 11.46
CA THR A 208 1.75 -7.69 10.53
C THR A 208 0.50 -6.90 10.17
N GLY A 209 0.67 -5.66 9.69
CA GLY A 209 -0.45 -4.81 9.31
C GLY A 209 -0.09 -3.39 8.86
N SER A 210 -1.13 -2.60 8.61
CA SER A 210 -1.08 -1.20 8.15
C SER A 210 -1.74 -0.23 9.17
N SER A 211 -1.38 1.05 9.14
CA SER A 211 -2.24 2.11 9.71
C SER A 211 -2.48 1.98 11.23
N TYR A 212 -3.74 1.98 11.69
CA TYR A 212 -4.11 1.72 13.09
C TYR A 212 -3.59 0.38 13.64
N SER A 213 -3.09 -0.55 12.82
CA SER A 213 -2.40 -1.75 13.28
C SER A 213 -1.07 -1.48 14.02
N GLY A 214 -0.58 -0.23 14.04
CA GLY A 214 0.40 0.23 15.03
C GLY A 214 -0.07 0.11 16.49
N LEU A 215 -1.38 -0.02 16.70
CA LEU A 215 -2.01 -0.36 17.98
C LEU A 215 -2.41 -1.84 18.02
N TYR A 216 -3.09 -2.38 16.99
CA TYR A 216 -3.50 -3.79 16.98
C TYR A 216 -2.32 -4.78 17.10
N CYS A 217 -1.34 -4.70 16.21
CA CYS A 217 -0.27 -5.70 16.11
C CYS A 217 0.58 -5.79 17.39
N PRO A 218 1.02 -4.68 18.02
CA PRO A 218 1.83 -4.77 19.22
C PRO A 218 1.09 -5.32 20.44
N TYR A 219 -0.20 -4.99 20.63
CA TYR A 219 -0.96 -5.53 21.76
C TYR A 219 -1.30 -7.02 21.55
N ILE A 220 -1.61 -7.42 20.31
CA ILE A 220 -1.80 -8.85 19.95
C ILE A 220 -0.51 -9.65 20.16
N ALA A 221 0.62 -9.17 19.61
CA ALA A 221 1.92 -9.85 19.77
C ALA A 221 2.38 -9.90 21.24
N HIS A 222 2.04 -8.90 22.05
CA HIS A 222 2.32 -8.89 23.48
C HIS A 222 1.51 -9.93 24.25
N GLU A 223 0.18 -10.00 24.07
CA GLU A 223 -0.65 -11.03 24.72
C GLU A 223 -0.25 -12.45 24.25
N MET A 224 0.18 -12.61 22.99
CA MET A 224 0.75 -13.86 22.48
C MET A 224 2.03 -14.26 23.23
N ILE A 225 2.96 -13.32 23.43
CA ILE A 225 4.22 -13.55 24.16
C ILE A 225 3.97 -13.82 25.65
N ASP A 226 3.07 -13.08 26.30
CA ASP A 226 2.74 -13.23 27.73
C ASP A 226 1.84 -14.43 28.06
N ALA A 227 1.31 -15.13 27.05
CA ALA A 227 0.61 -16.40 27.25
C ALA A 227 1.55 -17.57 27.63
N GLU A 228 2.86 -17.45 27.36
CA GLU A 228 3.88 -18.49 27.57
C GLU A 228 3.54 -19.88 26.94
N ASP A 229 2.66 -19.91 25.92
CA ASP A 229 2.14 -21.09 25.23
C ASP A 229 2.59 -21.13 23.74
N PRO A 230 3.86 -21.49 23.45
CA PRO A 230 4.40 -21.55 22.09
C PRO A 230 3.84 -22.71 21.25
N GLU A 231 2.99 -23.58 21.81
CA GLU A 231 2.21 -24.51 20.98
C GLU A 231 1.19 -23.74 20.12
N TYR A 232 0.74 -22.56 20.55
CA TYR A 232 -0.26 -21.74 19.86
C TYR A 232 0.23 -20.34 19.47
N PHE A 233 1.24 -19.79 20.16
CA PHE A 233 1.58 -18.37 20.10
C PHE A 233 3.10 -18.10 19.98
N ASP A 234 3.87 -18.92 19.25
CA ASP A 234 5.31 -18.72 19.03
C ASP A 234 5.60 -17.52 18.10
N VAL A 235 5.63 -16.30 18.65
CA VAL A 235 5.83 -15.06 17.87
C VAL A 235 7.27 -14.98 17.34
N GLY A 236 7.43 -15.14 16.02
CA GLY A 236 8.73 -15.08 15.32
C GLY A 236 9.19 -13.67 14.95
N GLY A 237 8.28 -12.68 14.97
CA GLY A 237 8.56 -11.29 14.64
C GLY A 237 7.30 -10.47 14.38
N MET A 238 7.47 -9.18 14.11
CA MET A 238 6.38 -8.25 13.84
C MET A 238 6.76 -7.23 12.75
N MET A 239 5.84 -6.88 11.84
CA MET A 239 6.11 -5.86 10.80
C MET A 239 4.90 -4.98 10.54
N ILE A 240 5.06 -3.66 10.65
CA ILE A 240 3.93 -2.72 10.55
C ILE A 240 4.30 -1.56 9.64
N PHE A 241 3.40 -1.16 8.74
CA PHE A 241 3.59 -0.06 7.80
C PHE A 241 2.67 1.13 8.11
N ASP A 242 3.19 2.35 7.94
CA ASP A 242 2.40 3.59 7.83
C ASP A 242 1.45 3.83 9.02
N ALA A 243 1.98 3.63 10.23
CA ALA A 243 1.16 3.24 11.38
C ALA A 243 1.21 4.16 12.61
N LEU A 244 0.15 4.05 13.43
CA LEU A 244 -0.07 4.86 14.62
C LEU A 244 0.55 4.18 15.85
N TYR A 245 1.70 4.69 16.30
CA TYR A 245 2.44 4.15 17.45
C TYR A 245 2.32 4.99 18.74
N SER A 246 1.63 6.14 18.66
CA SER A 246 1.53 7.13 19.75
C SER A 246 0.27 7.98 19.57
N LYS A 247 0.06 9.03 20.38
CA LYS A 247 -1.07 9.97 20.21
C LYS A 247 -1.05 10.64 18.83
N ASP A 248 -2.23 10.83 18.24
CA ASP A 248 -2.43 11.37 16.88
C ASP A 248 -1.56 12.61 16.59
N ALA A 249 -1.56 13.60 17.50
CA ALA A 249 -0.81 14.84 17.33
C ALA A 249 0.72 14.65 17.19
N VAL A 250 1.29 13.54 17.68
CA VAL A 250 2.71 13.17 17.45
C VAL A 250 2.94 12.73 16.01
N SER A 251 1.95 12.08 15.40
CA SER A 251 2.01 11.59 14.02
C SER A 251 1.52 12.59 12.97
N GLN A 252 0.64 13.51 13.39
CA GLN A 252 -0.13 14.42 12.55
C GLN A 252 0.31 15.88 12.73
N ASP A 253 -0.14 16.52 13.82
CA ASP A 253 -0.06 17.98 13.95
C ASP A 253 1.35 18.53 14.19
N ILE A 254 2.12 17.91 15.10
CA ILE A 254 3.50 18.29 15.42
C ILE A 254 4.41 18.25 14.16
N PRO A 255 4.47 17.14 13.40
CA PRO A 255 5.32 17.04 12.20
C PRO A 255 4.74 17.70 10.93
N MET A 256 3.57 18.36 10.99
CA MET A 256 2.86 18.81 9.80
C MET A 256 3.62 19.85 8.96
N VAL A 257 4.35 20.78 9.60
CA VAL A 257 5.11 21.82 8.86
C VAL A 257 6.29 21.27 8.05
N PRO A 258 7.24 20.50 8.62
CA PRO A 258 8.33 19.91 7.82
C PRO A 258 7.81 18.93 6.75
N PHE A 259 6.65 18.30 6.95
CA PHE A 259 5.98 17.51 5.92
C PHE A 259 5.45 18.37 4.75
N VAL A 260 4.82 19.51 5.04
CA VAL A 260 4.39 20.46 4.00
C VAL A 260 5.58 21.08 3.27
N ASP A 261 6.68 21.36 3.97
CA ASP A 261 7.89 21.92 3.36
C ASP A 261 8.59 20.94 2.41
N SER A 262 8.68 19.66 2.76
CA SER A 262 9.26 18.63 1.87
C SER A 262 8.40 18.45 0.61
N TRP A 263 7.08 18.47 0.75
CA TRP A 263 6.11 18.32 -0.35
C TRP A 263 5.56 19.65 -0.91
N GLN A 264 6.25 20.78 -0.67
CA GLN A 264 5.78 22.13 -1.03
C GLN A 264 5.34 22.29 -2.50
N ARG A 265 5.96 21.51 -3.42
CA ARG A 265 5.63 21.52 -4.86
C ARG A 265 4.40 20.71 -5.23
N ALA A 266 3.99 19.75 -4.40
CA ALA A 266 2.72 19.04 -4.54
C ALA A 266 1.57 19.91 -4.02
N PHE A 267 1.71 20.44 -2.80
CA PHE A 267 0.72 21.31 -2.18
C PHE A 267 0.50 22.63 -2.93
N SER A 268 1.55 23.23 -3.50
CA SER A 268 1.48 24.50 -4.25
C SER A 268 0.84 25.66 -3.46
N PHE A 269 0.97 25.65 -2.13
CA PHE A 269 0.45 26.71 -1.27
C PHE A 269 1.09 28.07 -1.58
N ASN A 270 0.33 29.14 -1.35
CA ASN A 270 0.87 30.50 -1.46
C ASN A 270 1.73 30.86 -0.23
N GLN A 271 2.71 31.73 -0.43
CA GLN A 271 3.67 32.15 0.59
C GLN A 271 3.02 32.58 1.91
N THR A 272 1.91 33.33 1.88
CA THR A 272 1.24 33.82 3.10
C THR A 272 0.59 32.69 3.90
N PHE A 273 0.15 31.61 3.26
CA PHE A 273 -0.32 30.41 3.97
C PHE A 273 0.86 29.60 4.54
N THR A 274 1.96 29.46 3.80
CA THR A 274 3.19 28.82 4.30
C THR A 274 3.74 29.55 5.53
N GLU A 275 3.85 30.89 5.47
CA GLU A 275 4.27 31.74 6.59
C GLU A 275 3.33 31.60 7.81
N LEU A 276 2.01 31.45 7.58
CA LEU A 276 1.03 31.21 8.64
C LEU A 276 1.19 29.83 9.29
N LEU A 277 1.48 28.77 8.51
CA LEU A 277 1.71 27.43 9.03
C LEU A 277 2.96 27.39 9.93
N HIS A 278 4.07 27.98 9.47
CA HIS A 278 5.30 28.12 10.26
C HIS A 278 5.04 28.90 11.56
N THR A 279 4.38 30.07 11.46
CA THR A 279 4.02 30.89 12.63
C THR A 279 3.18 30.09 13.65
N ARG A 280 2.23 29.27 13.18
CA ARG A 280 1.39 28.43 14.06
C ARG A 280 2.18 27.31 14.71
N ALA A 281 3.08 26.63 14.00
CA ALA A 281 3.95 25.63 14.61
C ALA A 281 4.81 26.21 15.75
N ASP A 282 5.32 27.43 15.57
CA ASP A 282 6.04 28.16 16.62
C ASP A 282 5.12 28.53 17.80
N GLU A 283 3.95 29.14 17.55
CA GLU A 283 2.97 29.54 18.57
C GLU A 283 2.39 28.35 19.36
N CYS A 284 2.27 27.18 18.72
CA CYS A 284 1.81 25.94 19.33
C CYS A 284 2.93 25.19 20.09
N GLY A 285 4.20 25.47 19.80
CA GLY A 285 5.38 24.79 20.36
C GLY A 285 5.83 23.54 19.59
N TYR A 286 5.31 23.31 18.38
CA TYR A 286 5.62 22.14 17.54
C TYR A 286 7.04 22.17 16.98
N THR A 287 7.52 23.35 16.55
CA THR A 287 8.91 23.52 16.08
C THR A 287 9.91 23.14 17.16
N GLN A 288 9.75 23.67 18.39
CA GLN A 288 10.63 23.33 19.51
C GLN A 288 10.55 21.83 19.87
N TYR A 289 9.35 21.24 19.86
CA TYR A 289 9.19 19.82 20.17
C TYR A 289 9.96 18.92 19.17
N LEU A 290 9.95 19.27 17.89
CA LEU A 290 10.74 18.57 16.87
C LEU A 290 12.25 18.76 17.10
N GLU A 291 12.69 20.00 17.36
CA GLU A 291 14.10 20.31 17.65
C GLU A 291 14.63 19.63 18.93
N GLU A 292 13.77 19.37 19.92
CA GLU A 292 14.12 18.74 21.19
C GLU A 292 14.03 17.21 21.17
N PHE A 293 13.05 16.63 20.46
CA PHE A 293 12.75 15.19 20.54
C PHE A 293 13.00 14.38 19.26
N LEU A 294 13.07 14.98 18.07
CA LEU A 294 13.42 14.28 16.82
C LEU A 294 14.94 14.30 16.57
N VAL A 295 15.71 13.95 17.60
CA VAL A 295 17.18 14.02 17.62
C VAL A 295 17.80 12.65 17.92
N PHE A 296 19.01 12.41 17.40
CA PHE A 296 19.70 11.12 17.46
C PHE A 296 21.11 11.31 18.04
N PRO A 297 21.44 10.77 19.23
CA PRO A 297 20.55 10.06 20.17
C PRO A 297 19.48 10.98 20.79
N PRO A 298 18.41 10.43 21.40
CA PRO A 298 17.33 11.22 22.01
C PRO A 298 17.81 12.10 23.17
N ALA A 299 17.22 13.30 23.30
CA ALA A 299 17.55 14.23 24.39
C ALA A 299 16.96 13.83 25.75
N GLY A 300 15.79 13.18 25.80
CA GLY A 300 15.03 13.02 27.03
C GLY A 300 13.82 12.09 26.93
N GLU A 301 12.76 12.41 27.66
CA GLU A 301 11.44 11.76 27.59
C GLU A 301 10.45 12.76 27.04
N GLN A 302 9.58 12.36 26.11
CA GLN A 302 8.56 13.26 25.59
C GLN A 302 7.49 13.53 26.67
N PRO A 303 7.06 14.79 26.85
CA PRO A 303 6.12 15.15 27.91
C PRO A 303 4.75 14.50 27.71
N SER A 304 4.12 14.08 28.81
CA SER A 304 2.74 13.55 28.81
C SER A 304 1.72 14.56 28.29
N ASP A 305 1.95 15.84 28.62
CA ASP A 305 1.20 16.99 28.16
C ASP A 305 1.85 17.51 26.86
N LEU A 306 1.16 17.33 25.72
CA LEU A 306 1.69 17.71 24.42
C LEU A 306 1.57 19.22 24.15
N PRO A 307 2.46 19.80 23.33
CA PRO A 307 2.31 21.16 22.80
C PRO A 307 0.98 21.32 22.04
N GLY A 308 0.51 22.56 21.88
CA GLY A 308 -0.75 22.87 21.19
C GLY A 308 -2.05 22.54 21.93
N TYR A 309 -2.00 22.05 23.18
CA TYR A 309 -3.18 21.80 24.03
C TYR A 309 -3.40 22.92 25.07
N ASN A 310 -4.59 22.94 25.67
CA ASN A 310 -5.00 23.79 26.79
C ASN A 310 -4.88 23.05 28.15
N GLU A 311 -4.98 23.79 29.26
CA GLU A 311 -4.92 23.23 30.64
C GLU A 311 -6.04 22.23 30.96
N ASP A 312 -7.12 22.20 30.17
CA ASP A 312 -8.24 21.27 30.27
C ASP A 312 -8.11 20.03 29.35
N GLY A 313 -6.98 19.89 28.65
CA GLY A 313 -6.68 18.75 27.78
C GLY A 313 -7.28 18.82 26.38
N PHE A 314 -8.00 19.90 26.01
CA PHE A 314 -8.48 20.08 24.64
C PHE A 314 -7.42 20.72 23.74
N GLN A 315 -7.33 20.25 22.49
CA GLN A 315 -6.44 20.84 21.48
C GLN A 315 -6.91 22.26 21.14
N LYS A 316 -5.96 23.19 20.99
CA LYS A 316 -6.25 24.54 20.50
C LYS A 316 -6.66 24.48 19.02
N PRO A 317 -7.75 25.14 18.59
CA PRO A 317 -8.20 25.10 17.18
C PRO A 317 -7.13 25.56 16.18
N GLU A 318 -6.30 26.54 16.54
CA GLU A 318 -5.17 27.02 15.76
C GLU A 318 -4.01 26.01 15.64
N CYS A 319 -3.95 25.02 16.53
CA CYS A 319 -2.93 23.97 16.57
C CYS A 319 -3.39 22.64 15.95
N ASN A 320 -4.65 22.51 15.52
CA ASN A 320 -5.06 21.39 14.66
C ASN A 320 -4.57 21.66 13.23
N MET A 321 -3.30 21.39 12.98
CA MET A 321 -2.58 21.67 11.75
C MET A 321 -2.99 20.71 10.63
N ILE A 322 -3.28 19.44 10.94
CA ILE A 322 -3.71 18.47 9.93
C ILE A 322 -5.01 18.90 9.24
N SER A 323 -6.03 19.35 9.98
CA SER A 323 -7.30 19.82 9.37
C SER A 323 -7.11 21.11 8.58
N GLN A 324 -6.21 21.99 8.99
CA GLN A 324 -5.90 23.24 8.27
C GLN A 324 -5.23 22.95 6.92
N VAL A 325 -4.20 22.09 6.92
CA VAL A 325 -3.47 21.73 5.70
C VAL A 325 -4.34 20.91 4.77
N PHE A 326 -5.10 19.95 5.29
CA PHE A 326 -6.08 19.20 4.50
C PHE A 326 -7.12 20.11 3.85
N SER A 327 -7.71 21.05 4.61
CA SER A 327 -8.68 22.02 4.07
C SER A 327 -8.10 22.89 2.97
N ALA A 328 -6.85 23.36 3.11
CA ALA A 328 -6.18 24.13 2.08
C ALA A 328 -5.81 23.27 0.84
N ALA A 329 -5.47 21.99 1.04
CA ALA A 329 -5.12 21.08 -0.03
C ALA A 329 -6.33 20.71 -0.90
N ILE A 330 -7.51 20.47 -0.30
CA ILE A 330 -8.73 20.14 -1.07
C ILE A 330 -9.29 21.30 -1.90
N GLU A 331 -9.05 22.56 -1.47
CA GLU A 331 -9.40 23.76 -2.25
C GLU A 331 -8.53 23.92 -3.52
N LEU A 332 -7.26 23.49 -3.46
CA LEU A 332 -6.36 23.47 -4.62
C LEU A 332 -6.50 22.20 -5.47
N ASN A 333 -6.88 21.08 -4.85
CA ASN A 333 -7.01 19.76 -5.46
C ASN A 333 -8.21 19.00 -4.85
N PRO A 334 -9.41 19.07 -5.46
CA PRO A 334 -10.61 18.39 -4.96
C PRO A 334 -10.56 16.85 -4.91
N CYS A 335 -9.45 16.24 -5.33
CA CYS A 335 -9.18 14.81 -5.21
C CYS A 335 -7.96 14.48 -4.34
N PHE A 336 -7.39 15.46 -3.64
CA PHE A 336 -6.41 15.21 -2.58
C PHE A 336 -6.98 14.23 -1.54
N THR A 337 -6.14 13.33 -1.06
CA THR A 337 -6.48 12.34 -0.04
C THR A 337 -5.51 12.47 1.12
N VAL A 338 -5.88 11.94 2.28
CA VAL A 338 -4.97 11.90 3.43
C VAL A 338 -3.87 10.84 3.29
N TYR A 339 -3.89 10.01 2.24
CA TYR A 339 -3.03 8.85 2.10
C TYR A 339 -1.85 9.06 1.14
N SER A 340 -1.93 10.02 0.23
CA SER A 340 -0.83 10.38 -0.67
C SER A 340 -0.94 11.83 -1.16
N VAL A 341 0.15 12.60 -0.99
CA VAL A 341 0.23 13.98 -1.50
C VAL A 341 0.19 14.10 -3.04
N PHE A 342 0.26 12.98 -3.77
CA PHE A 342 0.21 12.95 -5.25
C PHE A 342 -1.16 12.52 -5.81
N ASP A 343 -2.16 12.25 -4.97
CA ASP A 343 -3.50 11.87 -5.45
C ASP A 343 -4.21 13.06 -6.10
N HIS A 344 -4.69 12.86 -7.34
CA HIS A 344 -5.26 13.91 -8.18
C HIS A 344 -6.54 13.45 -8.89
N CYS A 345 -7.30 14.39 -9.47
CA CYS A 345 -8.52 14.10 -10.20
C CYS A 345 -8.25 13.55 -11.62
N PRO A 346 -9.09 12.63 -12.15
CA PRO A 346 -10.25 12.02 -11.51
C PRO A 346 -9.86 10.91 -10.53
N ARG A 347 -10.64 10.73 -9.45
CA ARG A 347 -10.47 9.57 -8.56
C ARG A 347 -10.71 8.28 -9.36
N PRO A 348 -9.85 7.25 -9.24
CA PRO A 348 -10.07 5.97 -9.89
C PRO A 348 -11.34 5.28 -9.38
N HIS A 349 -11.93 4.39 -10.18
CA HIS A 349 -12.99 3.51 -9.69
C HIS A 349 -12.41 2.32 -8.96
N ASP A 350 -12.88 2.07 -7.75
CA ASP A 350 -12.61 0.86 -6.97
C ASP A 350 -13.86 -0.03 -6.88
N PRO A 351 -13.77 -1.34 -7.20
CA PRO A 351 -14.85 -2.31 -7.02
C PRO A 351 -15.21 -2.57 -5.55
N LEU A 352 -14.34 -2.24 -4.59
CA LEU A 352 -14.61 -2.36 -3.16
C LEU A 352 -15.30 -1.10 -2.57
N GLY A 353 -15.47 -0.04 -3.36
CA GLY A 353 -16.10 1.21 -2.93
C GLY A 353 -15.23 2.11 -2.06
N PHE A 354 -13.91 1.89 -2.01
CA PHE A 354 -12.90 2.64 -1.28
C PHE A 354 -11.75 3.06 -2.21
N SER A 355 -11.81 4.29 -2.73
CA SER A 355 -10.75 4.88 -3.54
C SER A 355 -10.11 6.05 -2.79
N GLY A 356 -8.91 5.85 -2.21
CA GLY A 356 -8.14 6.92 -1.57
C GLY A 356 -8.91 7.63 -0.47
N GLY A 357 -9.43 6.88 0.51
CA GLY A 357 -10.27 7.41 1.59
C GLY A 357 -11.68 7.84 1.18
N SER A 358 -12.03 7.71 -0.11
CA SER A 358 -13.36 8.05 -0.61
C SER A 358 -14.24 6.81 -0.68
N PHE A 359 -15.23 6.75 0.21
CA PHE A 359 -16.25 5.70 0.27
C PHE A 359 -17.31 5.86 -0.84
N VAL A 360 -16.88 5.79 -2.11
CA VAL A 360 -17.70 6.13 -3.29
C VAL A 360 -17.76 4.98 -4.29
N VAL A 361 -18.95 4.42 -4.45
CA VAL A 361 -19.30 3.51 -5.54
C VAL A 361 -19.95 4.32 -6.67
N HIS A 362 -19.54 4.10 -7.92
CA HIS A 362 -20.18 4.76 -9.06
C HIS A 362 -21.61 4.20 -9.25
N PRO A 363 -22.66 5.02 -9.47
CA PRO A 363 -24.04 4.53 -9.53
C PRO A 363 -24.30 3.41 -10.54
N ASP A 364 -23.60 3.44 -11.67
CA ASP A 364 -23.71 2.42 -12.73
C ASP A 364 -22.86 1.15 -12.49
N ALA A 365 -22.02 1.10 -11.45
CA ALA A 365 -21.15 -0.05 -11.14
C ALA A 365 -21.90 -1.21 -10.44
N GLY A 366 -23.08 -0.94 -9.87
CA GLY A 366 -23.83 -1.92 -9.07
C GLY A 366 -23.40 -1.93 -7.60
N PRO A 367 -23.65 -3.03 -6.85
CA PRO A 367 -23.18 -3.16 -5.47
C PRO A 367 -21.67 -3.34 -5.40
N VAL A 368 -21.09 -3.02 -4.24
CA VAL A 368 -19.70 -3.36 -3.87
C VAL A 368 -19.43 -4.84 -4.16
N TYR A 369 -18.25 -5.16 -4.70
CA TYR A 369 -17.93 -6.52 -5.15
C TYR A 369 -18.14 -7.58 -4.04
N PHE A 370 -17.61 -7.35 -2.84
CA PHE A 370 -17.82 -8.25 -1.70
C PHE A 370 -19.26 -8.26 -1.16
N ASP A 371 -20.08 -7.26 -1.46
CA ASP A 371 -21.49 -7.26 -1.06
C ASP A 371 -22.37 -8.10 -2.01
N ARG A 372 -21.88 -8.48 -3.19
CA ARG A 372 -22.60 -9.35 -4.13
C ARG A 372 -22.89 -10.74 -3.53
N PRO A 373 -24.13 -11.25 -3.60
CA PRO A 373 -24.48 -12.57 -3.07
C PRO A 373 -23.71 -13.75 -3.69
N ASP A 374 -23.31 -13.66 -4.96
CA ASP A 374 -22.51 -14.70 -5.63
C ASP A 374 -21.05 -14.72 -5.15
N VAL A 375 -20.48 -13.53 -4.89
CA VAL A 375 -19.14 -13.40 -4.29
C VAL A 375 -19.17 -13.93 -2.85
N LYS A 376 -20.11 -13.49 -2.00
CA LYS A 376 -20.23 -13.99 -0.61
C LYS A 376 -20.31 -15.51 -0.54
N ALA A 377 -21.14 -16.11 -1.40
CA ALA A 377 -21.29 -17.57 -1.48
C ALA A 377 -20.02 -18.29 -1.98
N ALA A 378 -19.19 -17.65 -2.81
CA ALA A 378 -17.92 -18.22 -3.28
C ALA A 378 -16.82 -18.22 -2.22
N ILE A 379 -16.84 -17.24 -1.30
CA ILE A 379 -15.83 -17.05 -0.23
C ILE A 379 -16.35 -17.44 1.17
N ASN A 380 -17.48 -18.15 1.26
CA ASN A 380 -18.12 -18.56 2.52
C ASN A 380 -18.42 -17.39 3.50
N ALA A 381 -18.63 -16.18 2.99
CA ALA A 381 -18.94 -14.99 3.79
C ALA A 381 -20.41 -14.96 4.23
N PRO A 382 -20.74 -14.33 5.38
CA PRO A 382 -22.11 -14.23 5.89
C PRO A 382 -23.03 -13.47 4.92
N ALA A 383 -24.06 -14.18 4.42
CA ALA A 383 -24.97 -13.65 3.39
C ALA A 383 -25.87 -12.50 3.86
N ASP A 384 -26.04 -12.31 5.17
CA ASP A 384 -26.87 -11.30 5.82
C ASP A 384 -26.10 -10.07 6.31
N THR A 385 -24.77 -10.09 6.23
CA THR A 385 -23.92 -8.97 6.64
C THR A 385 -23.60 -8.08 5.44
N GLU A 386 -24.00 -6.81 5.50
CA GLU A 386 -23.55 -5.77 4.56
C GLU A 386 -22.03 -5.56 4.75
N TRP A 387 -21.24 -5.76 3.70
CA TRP A 387 -19.80 -5.52 3.75
C TRP A 387 -19.47 -4.06 3.43
N VAL A 388 -18.57 -3.47 4.21
CA VAL A 388 -17.98 -2.15 3.97
C VAL A 388 -16.47 -2.25 4.19
N PHE A 389 -15.70 -1.40 3.50
CA PHE A 389 -14.24 -1.42 3.63
C PHE A 389 -13.81 -1.01 5.05
N CYS A 390 -14.55 -0.09 5.67
CA CYS A 390 -14.35 0.32 7.06
C CYS A 390 -15.68 0.41 7.82
N SER A 391 -15.72 -0.02 9.08
CA SER A 391 -16.91 0.09 9.95
C SER A 391 -17.52 1.50 9.96
N SER A 392 -16.66 2.53 9.98
CA SER A 392 -17.02 3.95 9.96
C SER A 392 -17.83 4.36 8.71
N GLN A 393 -17.63 3.71 7.56
CA GLN A 393 -18.40 3.93 6.32
C GLN A 393 -19.91 3.71 6.52
N ALA A 394 -20.27 2.73 7.35
CA ALA A 394 -21.65 2.39 7.70
C ALA A 394 -22.08 2.99 9.06
N GLY A 395 -21.30 3.91 9.65
CA GLY A 395 -21.54 4.46 10.98
C GLY A 395 -21.42 3.42 12.11
N ARG A 396 -20.73 2.31 11.87
CA ARG A 396 -20.46 1.26 12.86
C ARG A 396 -19.18 1.59 13.63
N ALA A 397 -19.16 1.33 14.93
CA ALA A 397 -17.95 1.39 15.76
C ALA A 397 -17.39 -0.02 16.00
N VAL A 398 -16.10 -0.12 16.29
CA VAL A 398 -15.44 -1.36 16.77
C VAL A 398 -15.00 -1.29 18.24
N PHE A 399 -15.16 -0.12 18.88
CA PHE A 399 -15.02 0.09 20.32
C PHE A 399 -16.35 0.55 20.93
N VAL A 400 -16.54 0.28 22.22
CA VAL A 400 -17.70 0.75 22.97
C VAL A 400 -17.72 2.28 22.99
N ASP A 401 -18.89 2.86 22.77
CA ASP A 401 -19.11 4.32 22.63
C ASP A 401 -18.29 5.00 21.48
N GLY A 402 -17.59 4.22 20.66
CA GLY A 402 -16.77 4.71 19.54
C GLY A 402 -15.39 5.24 19.93
N VAL A 403 -14.88 4.93 21.12
CA VAL A 403 -13.63 5.49 21.68
C VAL A 403 -12.68 4.37 22.08
N ASP A 404 -11.42 4.46 21.65
CA ASP A 404 -10.31 3.67 22.20
C ASP A 404 -9.73 4.38 23.43
N GLU A 405 -9.68 3.68 24.56
CA GLU A 405 -9.16 4.17 25.83
C GLU A 405 -7.63 3.98 25.97
N SER A 406 -6.94 3.33 25.02
CA SER A 406 -5.54 2.88 25.15
C SER A 406 -4.53 4.02 25.29
N LEU A 407 -4.62 5.06 24.44
CA LEU A 407 -3.62 6.14 24.38
C LEU A 407 -3.86 7.27 25.40
N ASN A 408 -4.82 7.12 26.32
CA ASN A 408 -5.12 8.10 27.36
C ASN A 408 -3.90 8.49 28.21
N GLY A 409 -2.95 7.57 28.41
CA GLY A 409 -1.77 7.77 29.27
C GLY A 409 -0.71 8.77 28.77
N GLY A 410 -0.76 9.23 27.52
CA GLY A 410 0.26 10.13 26.93
C GLY A 410 0.93 9.56 25.68
N PRO A 411 1.92 10.25 25.10
CA PRO A 411 2.65 9.75 23.92
C PRO A 411 3.54 8.54 24.21
N ALA A 412 3.81 8.25 25.49
CA ALA A 412 4.51 7.04 25.95
C ALA A 412 3.56 5.85 26.24
N ALA A 413 2.26 5.95 25.94
CA ALA A 413 1.24 4.99 26.35
C ALA A 413 1.17 3.68 25.53
N GLN A 414 2.23 3.33 24.78
CA GLN A 414 2.36 2.04 24.08
C GLN A 414 3.41 1.15 24.80
N PRO A 415 3.12 0.63 26.02
CA PRO A 415 4.12 -0.07 26.85
C PRO A 415 4.57 -1.41 26.27
N VAL A 416 3.83 -1.94 25.30
CA VAL A 416 3.98 -3.31 24.77
C VAL A 416 5.17 -3.47 23.81
N LEU A 417 5.53 -2.43 23.05
CA LEU A 417 6.47 -2.54 21.93
C LEU A 417 7.89 -2.97 22.35
N PRO A 418 8.51 -2.42 23.41
CA PRO A 418 9.83 -2.86 23.87
C PRO A 418 9.92 -4.36 24.17
N ARG A 419 8.87 -4.95 24.78
CA ARG A 419 8.85 -6.37 25.13
C ARG A 419 8.90 -7.26 23.89
N ILE A 420 8.24 -6.87 22.80
CA ILE A 420 8.25 -7.61 21.53
C ILE A 420 9.66 -7.55 20.91
N ILE A 421 10.26 -6.37 20.87
CA ILE A 421 11.62 -6.17 20.34
C ILE A 421 12.63 -7.00 21.14
N GLU A 422 12.57 -6.96 22.48
CA GLU A 422 13.50 -7.69 23.36
C GLU A 422 13.26 -9.22 23.37
N THR A 423 12.06 -9.68 22.99
CA THR A 423 11.74 -11.12 22.93
C THR A 423 12.07 -11.73 21.56
N THR A 424 11.72 -11.05 20.46
CA THR A 424 11.86 -11.56 19.09
C THR A 424 13.21 -11.21 18.46
N GLY A 425 13.77 -10.04 18.80
CA GLY A 425 14.88 -9.42 18.07
C GLY A 425 14.55 -9.06 16.61
N ASN A 426 13.26 -9.04 16.24
CA ASN A 426 12.78 -9.02 14.85
C ASN A 426 11.49 -8.19 14.73
N VAL A 427 11.63 -6.86 14.78
CA VAL A 427 10.52 -5.91 14.60
C VAL A 427 10.87 -4.92 13.50
N ILE A 428 10.02 -4.80 12.47
CA ILE A 428 10.27 -3.95 11.29
C ILE A 428 9.15 -2.90 11.15
N LEU A 429 9.49 -1.62 11.23
CA LEU A 429 8.54 -0.51 11.07
C LEU A 429 8.82 0.24 9.75
N GLY A 430 7.90 0.15 8.80
CA GLY A 430 7.98 0.83 7.49
C GLY A 430 7.13 2.10 7.43
N HIS A 431 7.53 3.07 6.60
CA HIS A 431 6.73 4.28 6.37
C HIS A 431 6.97 4.92 5.00
N GLY A 432 5.91 5.23 4.25
CA GLY A 432 5.89 6.03 3.05
C GLY A 432 6.06 7.52 3.34
N ALA A 433 7.03 8.16 2.70
CA ALA A 433 7.33 9.58 2.94
C ALA A 433 6.20 10.53 2.50
N ARG A 434 5.24 10.06 1.71
CA ARG A 434 4.08 10.81 1.19
C ARG A 434 2.80 10.65 2.02
N ASP A 435 2.83 9.82 3.06
CA ASP A 435 1.68 9.65 3.95
C ASP A 435 1.44 10.95 4.74
N PHE A 436 0.22 11.48 4.61
CA PHE A 436 -0.23 12.70 5.25
C PHE A 436 -1.07 12.43 6.50
N VAL A 437 -1.72 11.26 6.62
CA VAL A 437 -2.56 10.91 7.76
C VAL A 437 -1.71 10.47 8.95
N LEU A 438 -0.55 9.89 8.69
CA LEU A 438 0.48 9.58 9.67
C LEU A 438 1.82 9.87 9.00
N THR A 439 2.71 10.62 9.65
CA THR A 439 3.98 10.98 9.01
C THR A 439 5.12 10.06 9.46
N ALA A 440 6.08 9.83 8.57
CA ALA A 440 7.34 9.15 8.90
C ALA A 440 8.10 9.81 10.06
N ALA A 441 8.04 11.14 10.16
CA ALA A 441 8.58 11.90 11.29
C ALA A 441 7.87 11.56 12.63
N GLY A 442 6.57 11.30 12.60
CA GLY A 442 5.79 10.80 13.73
C GLY A 442 6.20 9.41 14.21
N THR A 443 6.44 8.48 13.26
CA THR A 443 7.00 7.16 13.58
C THR A 443 8.38 7.27 14.22
N LEU A 444 9.25 8.15 13.69
CA LEU A 444 10.55 8.40 14.31
C LEU A 444 10.42 9.06 15.70
N LEU A 445 9.49 9.99 15.91
CA LEU A 445 9.20 10.53 17.25
C LEU A 445 8.76 9.45 18.23
N ALA A 446 7.89 8.52 17.82
CA ALA A 446 7.49 7.39 18.67
C ALA A 446 8.69 6.49 19.02
N ILE A 447 9.54 6.17 18.03
CA ILE A 447 10.77 5.38 18.23
C ILE A 447 11.73 6.10 19.21
N GLN A 448 11.92 7.42 19.08
CA GLN A 448 12.80 8.18 19.98
C GLN A 448 12.25 8.29 21.42
N ASN A 449 10.99 7.93 21.69
CA ASN A 449 10.42 7.92 23.04
C ASN A 449 10.55 6.55 23.75
N ILE A 450 10.48 5.43 23.01
CA ILE A 450 10.56 4.08 23.58
C ILE A 450 11.99 3.69 24.00
N THR A 451 12.08 2.79 24.97
CA THR A 451 13.36 2.30 25.54
C THR A 451 13.43 0.79 25.44
N TRP A 452 14.47 0.26 24.76
CA TRP A 452 14.70 -1.17 24.55
C TRP A 452 16.20 -1.50 24.52
N GLY A 453 16.58 -2.68 25.00
CA GLY A 453 17.97 -3.07 25.18
C GLY A 453 18.72 -2.17 26.17
N GLY A 454 18.00 -1.55 27.11
CA GLY A 454 18.54 -0.61 28.10
C GLY A 454 18.82 0.81 27.60
N VAL A 455 18.42 1.17 26.38
CA VAL A 455 18.67 2.49 25.77
C VAL A 455 17.41 3.04 25.09
N ARG A 456 17.13 4.35 25.25
CA ARG A 456 16.03 5.04 24.57
C ARG A 456 16.40 5.38 23.13
N GLY A 457 15.48 5.13 22.19
CA GLY A 457 15.58 5.54 20.79
C GLY A 457 16.74 4.96 19.98
N PHE A 458 16.73 5.27 18.68
CA PHE A 458 17.91 5.08 17.84
C PHE A 458 18.98 6.09 18.24
N GLN A 459 20.21 5.59 18.41
CA GLN A 459 21.40 6.39 18.72
C GLN A 459 21.98 7.06 17.47
N THR A 460 21.60 6.58 16.28
CA THR A 460 22.00 7.12 14.98
C THR A 460 20.79 7.31 14.07
N GLU A 461 20.85 8.34 13.22
CA GLU A 461 19.75 8.74 12.34
C GLU A 461 19.61 7.77 11.15
N PRO A 462 18.39 7.33 10.78
CA PRO A 462 18.16 6.40 9.66
C PRO A 462 18.60 6.91 8.28
N ARG A 463 19.83 6.54 7.87
CA ARG A 463 20.48 7.03 6.65
C ARG A 463 21.06 5.95 5.74
N ASN A 464 20.94 4.66 6.08
CA ASN A 464 21.48 3.59 5.22
C ASN A 464 20.59 3.45 3.97
N PRO A 465 21.14 3.33 2.74
CA PRO A 465 20.33 3.29 1.53
C PRO A 465 19.46 2.02 1.45
N LEU A 466 18.15 2.22 1.26
CA LEU A 466 17.13 1.16 1.14
C LEU A 466 17.09 0.61 -0.30
N PHE A 467 17.55 -0.62 -0.53
CA PHE A 467 17.65 -1.24 -1.86
C PHE A 467 16.59 -2.33 -2.12
N ALA A 468 15.98 -2.28 -3.30
CA ALA A 468 15.16 -3.35 -3.87
C ALA A 468 15.80 -3.89 -5.18
N PRO A 469 16.02 -5.21 -5.33
CA PRO A 469 16.69 -5.81 -6.49
C PRO A 469 16.02 -5.56 -7.85
N TYR A 470 16.83 -5.49 -8.92
CA TYR A 470 16.33 -5.44 -10.31
C TYR A 470 15.83 -6.81 -10.75
N HIS A 471 14.53 -6.89 -11.01
CA HIS A 471 13.76 -8.11 -11.25
C HIS A 471 13.09 -8.07 -12.63
N SER A 472 12.36 -9.14 -12.96
CA SER A 472 11.58 -9.23 -14.20
C SER A 472 10.08 -8.97 -13.98
N ASP A 473 9.47 -8.25 -14.94
CA ASP A 473 8.05 -7.89 -14.99
C ASP A 473 7.41 -8.47 -16.26
N GLU A 474 6.67 -9.58 -16.14
CA GLU A 474 5.96 -10.21 -17.27
C GLU A 474 4.53 -9.66 -17.49
N ALA A 475 4.00 -8.85 -16.56
CA ALA A 475 2.62 -8.37 -16.58
C ALA A 475 2.51 -6.88 -16.20
N PHE A 476 1.79 -6.11 -17.02
CA PHE A 476 1.66 -4.64 -16.91
C PHE A 476 0.90 -4.16 -15.67
N ASP A 477 -0.02 -4.98 -15.15
CA ASP A 477 -0.89 -4.58 -14.03
C ASP A 477 -0.25 -4.80 -12.64
N VAL A 478 1.00 -5.30 -12.58
CA VAL A 478 1.74 -5.62 -11.34
C VAL A 478 3.25 -5.30 -11.44
N LEU A 479 3.58 -4.21 -12.15
CA LEU A 479 4.95 -3.68 -12.24
C LEU A 479 5.49 -3.24 -10.87
N ALA A 480 6.81 -3.17 -10.70
CA ALA A 480 7.40 -2.50 -9.54
C ALA A 480 8.72 -1.78 -9.84
N GLY A 481 9.11 -0.89 -8.92
CA GLY A 481 10.40 -0.23 -8.97
C GLY A 481 11.55 -1.10 -8.46
N ALA A 482 12.76 -0.84 -8.95
CA ALA A 482 14.01 -1.42 -8.46
C ALA A 482 15.12 -0.35 -8.39
N GLY A 483 16.07 -0.51 -7.44
CA GLY A 483 17.06 0.50 -7.10
C GLY A 483 16.94 0.96 -5.64
N ILE A 484 17.23 2.24 -5.38
CA ILE A 484 17.15 2.84 -4.02
C ILE A 484 15.85 3.61 -3.85
N PHE A 485 15.12 3.32 -2.76
CA PHE A 485 13.77 3.86 -2.50
C PHE A 485 13.66 4.82 -1.31
N GLY A 486 14.76 5.03 -0.58
CA GLY A 486 14.81 5.88 0.61
C GLY A 486 15.91 5.43 1.54
N SER A 487 15.66 5.46 2.84
CA SER A 487 16.61 5.01 3.87
C SER A 487 16.05 3.91 4.77
N TRP A 488 16.95 3.21 5.45
CA TRP A 488 16.64 2.25 6.51
C TRP A 488 17.67 2.33 7.63
N HIS A 489 17.36 1.66 8.74
CA HIS A 489 18.22 1.53 9.91
C HIS A 489 17.83 0.34 10.77
N GLU A 490 18.73 -0.09 11.65
CA GLU A 490 18.42 -1.06 12.69
C GLU A 490 19.28 -0.82 13.94
N GLU A 491 18.65 -0.90 15.11
CA GLU A 491 19.37 -1.05 16.37
C GLU A 491 18.65 -2.03 17.31
N ARG A 492 19.41 -3.01 17.82
CA ARG A 492 18.98 -3.91 18.92
C ARG A 492 17.66 -4.66 18.63
N GLY A 493 17.48 -5.13 17.38
CA GLY A 493 16.30 -5.89 16.95
C GLY A 493 15.08 -5.07 16.53
N LEU A 494 15.21 -3.74 16.46
CA LEU A 494 14.22 -2.86 15.84
C LEU A 494 14.80 -2.28 14.55
N THR A 495 14.20 -2.65 13.43
CA THR A 495 14.48 -2.14 12.08
C THR A 495 13.45 -1.07 11.71
N TYR A 496 13.88 0.02 11.08
CA TYR A 496 13.01 1.05 10.50
C TYR A 496 13.37 1.28 9.03
N PHE A 497 12.39 1.55 8.17
CA PHE A 497 12.65 2.02 6.81
C PHE A 497 11.65 3.08 6.31
N GLY A 498 12.17 4.11 5.64
CA GLY A 498 11.43 5.20 5.03
C GLY A 498 11.46 5.14 3.51
N VAL A 499 10.31 5.32 2.86
CA VAL A 499 10.10 5.11 1.42
C VAL A 499 9.65 6.39 0.72
N GLU A 500 10.58 7.07 0.05
CA GLU A 500 10.33 8.26 -0.81
C GLU A 500 9.32 7.98 -1.95
N GLY A 501 9.19 6.69 -2.27
CA GLY A 501 8.34 6.14 -3.31
C GLY A 501 6.85 6.02 -2.97
N ALA A 502 6.45 6.11 -1.69
CA ALA A 502 5.14 5.67 -1.21
C ALA A 502 4.42 6.67 -0.29
N GLY A 503 3.09 6.61 -0.27
CA GLY A 503 2.23 7.06 0.82
C GLY A 503 1.75 5.90 1.70
N HIS A 504 0.58 6.07 2.32
CA HIS A 504 0.02 5.20 3.37
C HIS A 504 -0.16 3.72 2.98
N PHE A 505 -0.36 3.44 1.70
CA PHE A 505 -0.52 2.09 1.17
C PHE A 505 0.79 1.63 0.51
N LEU A 506 1.84 1.50 1.33
CA LEU A 506 3.21 1.22 0.90
C LEU A 506 3.33 -0.05 0.05
N THR A 507 2.46 -1.05 0.23
CA THR A 507 2.48 -2.25 -0.59
C THR A 507 1.85 -2.05 -1.98
N ILE A 508 0.91 -1.11 -2.14
CA ILE A 508 0.38 -0.69 -3.44
C ILE A 508 1.42 0.16 -4.19
N ASP A 509 2.01 1.15 -3.52
CA ASP A 509 2.93 2.10 -4.13
C ASP A 509 4.30 1.48 -4.45
N GLN A 510 4.85 0.64 -3.55
CA GLN A 510 6.17 0.03 -3.67
C GLN A 510 6.18 -1.47 -3.29
N PRO A 511 5.41 -2.32 -4.02
CA PRO A 511 5.25 -3.74 -3.68
C PRO A 511 6.56 -4.53 -3.60
N ALA A 512 7.57 -4.19 -4.41
CA ALA A 512 8.89 -4.82 -4.34
C ALA A 512 9.66 -4.51 -3.03
N VAL A 513 9.47 -3.32 -2.45
CA VAL A 513 10.05 -2.94 -1.15
C VAL A 513 9.32 -3.66 -0.02
N ALA A 514 7.97 -3.66 -0.05
CA ALA A 514 7.15 -4.41 0.88
C ALA A 514 7.46 -5.92 0.87
N PHE A 515 7.65 -6.51 -0.31
CA PHE A 515 8.03 -7.92 -0.46
C PHE A 515 9.43 -8.21 0.11
N ARG A 516 10.41 -7.32 -0.09
CA ARG A 516 11.73 -7.42 0.54
C ARG A 516 11.65 -7.31 2.07
N ALA A 517 10.77 -6.45 2.61
CA ALA A 517 10.56 -6.38 4.06
C ALA A 517 10.09 -7.72 4.64
N VAL A 518 9.19 -8.44 3.93
CA VAL A 518 8.79 -9.81 4.31
C VAL A 518 9.94 -10.82 4.15
N GLU A 519 10.78 -10.72 3.12
CA GLU A 519 11.97 -11.58 3.02
C GLU A 519 12.93 -11.42 4.20
N ILE A 520 13.06 -10.21 4.76
CA ILE A 520 13.90 -9.92 5.93
C ILE A 520 13.21 -10.41 7.22
N LEU A 521 11.91 -10.12 7.40
CA LEU A 521 11.10 -10.56 8.55
C LEU A 521 11.16 -12.09 8.75
N LEU A 522 11.15 -12.84 7.65
CA LEU A 522 11.22 -14.30 7.63
C LEU A 522 12.67 -14.85 7.62
N GLY A 523 13.68 -14.00 7.81
CA GLY A 523 15.10 -14.39 7.87
C GLY A 523 15.68 -14.96 6.56
N ARG A 524 15.05 -14.68 5.41
CA ARG A 524 15.42 -15.19 4.08
C ARG A 524 16.45 -14.30 3.39
N VAL A 525 16.50 -13.03 3.78
CA VAL A 525 17.47 -12.02 3.34
C VAL A 525 17.99 -11.31 4.60
N GLU A 526 19.28 -10.99 4.63
CA GLU A 526 19.95 -10.38 5.78
C GLU A 526 19.43 -8.97 6.09
N ASP A 527 19.38 -8.09 5.09
CA ASP A 527 18.99 -6.68 5.28
C ASP A 527 18.49 -5.99 3.99
N PHE A 528 18.18 -4.70 4.12
CA PHE A 528 17.80 -3.81 3.01
C PHE A 528 18.98 -3.26 2.18
N GLN A 529 20.24 -3.62 2.47
CA GLN A 529 21.38 -3.39 1.56
C GLN A 529 21.66 -4.61 0.67
N SER A 530 21.09 -5.77 1.00
CA SER A 530 21.39 -7.05 0.39
C SER A 530 21.06 -7.09 -1.10
N THR A 531 22.11 -7.19 -1.92
CA THR A 531 22.03 -7.23 -3.39
C THR A 531 21.66 -8.62 -3.95
N VAL A 532 21.15 -9.53 -3.11
CA VAL A 532 20.64 -10.83 -3.55
C VAL A 532 19.32 -10.67 -4.30
N ALA A 533 19.12 -11.52 -5.31
CA ALA A 533 17.86 -11.66 -6.02
C ALA A 533 16.70 -11.94 -5.05
N PHE A 534 15.47 -11.59 -5.45
CA PHE A 534 14.28 -12.06 -4.74
C PHE A 534 14.23 -13.59 -4.77
N THR A 535 13.90 -14.19 -3.63
CA THR A 535 13.77 -15.65 -3.46
C THR A 535 12.81 -16.30 -4.47
N THR A 536 11.83 -15.53 -4.98
CA THR A 536 10.85 -15.99 -5.97
C THR A 536 11.09 -15.52 -7.42
N ASP A 537 12.19 -14.79 -7.69
CA ASP A 537 12.72 -14.51 -9.04
C ASP A 537 14.26 -14.66 -9.04
N ALA A 538 14.73 -15.91 -9.17
CA ALA A 538 16.16 -16.23 -9.27
C ALA A 538 16.84 -15.74 -10.57
N ASN A 539 16.10 -15.14 -11.52
CA ASN A 539 16.66 -14.48 -12.70
C ASN A 539 16.85 -12.96 -12.49
N ALA A 540 16.39 -12.41 -11.35
CA ALA A 540 16.65 -11.02 -10.97
C ALA A 540 18.17 -10.74 -10.96
N THR A 541 18.58 -9.65 -11.60
CA THR A 541 19.99 -9.32 -11.82
C THR A 541 20.46 -8.26 -10.82
N GLN A 542 21.71 -8.34 -10.37
CA GLN A 542 22.21 -7.44 -9.31
C GLN A 542 22.41 -5.98 -9.73
N GLN A 543 22.22 -5.63 -11.01
CA GLN A 543 22.57 -4.34 -11.60
C GLN A 543 21.57 -3.95 -12.71
N PRO A 544 21.38 -2.65 -13.00
CA PRO A 544 20.53 -2.23 -14.10
C PRO A 544 21.09 -2.71 -15.44
N THR A 545 20.24 -3.29 -16.28
CA THR A 545 20.57 -3.69 -17.66
C THR A 545 20.81 -2.50 -18.60
N LEU A 546 20.48 -1.30 -18.14
CA LEU A 546 20.74 -0.01 -18.79
C LEU A 546 22.20 0.44 -18.58
N ASP A 547 23.10 -0.04 -19.43
CA ASP A 547 24.36 0.68 -19.68
C ASP A 547 24.04 1.99 -20.42
N LEU A 548 23.98 3.09 -19.65
CA LEU A 548 23.75 4.43 -20.16
C LEU A 548 24.82 4.87 -21.19
N ASN A 549 26.03 4.30 -21.14
CA ASN A 549 27.08 4.59 -22.12
C ASN A 549 26.85 3.81 -23.44
N ALA A 550 26.32 2.59 -23.38
CA ALA A 550 25.92 1.84 -24.57
C ALA A 550 24.78 2.54 -25.34
N ALA A 551 23.85 3.19 -24.64
CA ALA A 551 22.80 4.00 -25.27
C ALA A 551 23.41 5.15 -26.10
N PHE A 552 24.32 5.94 -25.52
CA PHE A 552 25.05 7.00 -26.24
C PHE A 552 25.98 6.45 -27.34
N SER A 553 26.54 5.26 -27.16
CA SER A 553 27.39 4.59 -28.16
C SER A 553 26.59 4.17 -29.42
N ARG A 554 25.35 3.71 -29.25
CA ARG A 554 24.46 3.43 -30.39
C ARG A 554 23.95 4.69 -31.09
N ALA A 555 23.65 5.75 -30.33
CA ALA A 555 23.25 7.04 -30.91
C ALA A 555 24.38 7.67 -31.76
N SER A 556 25.63 7.56 -31.32
CA SER A 556 26.80 8.10 -32.05
C SER A 556 27.25 7.21 -33.23
N ALA A 557 27.05 5.89 -33.16
CA ALA A 557 27.37 4.97 -34.26
C ALA A 557 26.56 5.24 -35.55
N LEU A 558 25.36 5.80 -35.45
CA LEU A 558 24.54 6.22 -36.60
C LEU A 558 25.06 7.50 -37.30
N GLY A 559 26.04 8.21 -36.71
CA GLY A 559 26.53 9.50 -37.22
C GLY A 559 27.82 9.45 -38.06
N SER A 560 28.48 8.30 -38.21
CA SER A 560 29.87 8.26 -38.71
C SER A 560 30.10 7.60 -40.08
N THR A 561 29.09 6.96 -40.70
CA THR A 561 29.25 6.21 -41.96
C THR A 561 28.88 7.03 -43.22
N ALA A 562 29.45 8.23 -43.38
CA ALA A 562 29.22 9.10 -44.55
C ALA A 562 30.48 9.86 -45.03
N GLY A 563 31.66 9.26 -44.89
CA GLY A 563 32.94 9.88 -45.28
C GLY A 563 33.47 9.46 -46.66
N GLY A 564 33.24 10.28 -47.69
CA GLY A 564 34.17 10.37 -48.83
C GLY A 564 33.63 10.17 -50.25
N ARG A 565 33.28 11.29 -50.92
CA ARG A 565 33.83 11.67 -52.24
C ARG A 565 33.44 13.10 -52.65
N GLU A 566 34.30 13.75 -53.42
CA GLU A 566 34.08 15.08 -53.96
C GLU A 566 33.34 15.03 -55.31
N SER A 567 32.47 16.01 -55.60
CA SER A 567 32.73 17.09 -56.58
C SER A 567 31.48 17.64 -57.30
N SER A 568 31.41 18.98 -57.36
CA SER A 568 30.63 19.82 -58.30
C SER A 568 29.09 19.76 -58.36
N GLY A 569 28.45 20.94 -58.46
CA GLY A 569 27.25 21.11 -59.30
C GLY A 569 25.98 21.70 -58.66
N ALA A 570 25.81 23.03 -58.78
CA ALA A 570 24.52 23.74 -58.72
C ALA A 570 23.69 23.66 -57.40
N SER A 571 22.46 24.20 -57.43
CA SER A 571 21.75 24.73 -56.25
C SER A 571 20.24 24.42 -56.22
N LEU A 572 19.64 24.71 -55.05
CA LEU A 572 18.21 24.71 -54.68
C LEU A 572 17.61 23.35 -54.25
N GLY A 573 17.02 23.35 -53.06
CA GLY A 573 16.35 22.22 -52.40
C GLY A 573 16.39 22.39 -50.87
N GLU A 574 15.24 22.26 -50.19
CA GLU A 574 15.11 22.49 -48.74
C GLU A 574 15.33 21.21 -47.90
N GLY A 575 15.65 21.37 -46.61
CA GLY A 575 15.54 20.28 -45.64
C GLY A 575 16.26 20.48 -44.30
N TRP A 576 15.51 20.33 -43.20
CA TRP A 576 15.97 20.03 -41.83
C TRP A 576 16.81 21.09 -41.07
N PRO A 577 16.20 21.90 -40.17
CA PRO A 577 16.93 22.66 -39.16
C PRO A 577 17.33 21.80 -37.96
N THR A 578 18.45 22.12 -37.32
CA THR A 578 18.91 21.49 -36.07
C THR A 578 18.14 22.01 -34.84
N MET A 579 18.16 21.27 -33.72
CA MET A 579 17.31 21.53 -32.54
C MET A 579 17.43 22.93 -31.92
N ALA A 580 18.49 23.69 -32.21
CA ALA A 580 18.59 25.10 -31.81
C ALA A 580 17.44 25.98 -32.38
N GLY A 581 16.85 25.60 -33.52
CA GLY A 581 15.74 26.35 -34.13
C GLY A 581 14.39 26.21 -33.41
N ILE A 582 14.19 25.15 -32.63
CA ILE A 582 12.90 24.86 -31.98
C ILE A 582 12.66 25.82 -30.80
N VAL A 583 13.72 26.23 -30.10
CA VAL A 583 13.63 27.07 -28.89
C VAL A 583 13.18 28.51 -29.21
N LEU A 584 13.50 29.06 -30.38
CA LEU A 584 13.02 30.41 -30.77
C LEU A 584 11.57 30.42 -31.27
N ALA A 585 11.04 29.31 -31.79
CA ALA A 585 9.69 29.28 -32.36
C ALA A 585 8.59 29.46 -31.30
N TRP A 586 8.81 28.94 -30.09
CA TRP A 586 7.86 29.05 -28.97
C TRP A 586 7.77 30.44 -28.33
N LEU A 587 8.78 31.30 -28.54
CA LEU A 587 8.86 32.63 -27.88
C LEU A 587 8.15 33.76 -28.63
N VAL A 588 7.50 33.46 -29.77
CA VAL A 588 6.81 34.46 -30.62
C VAL A 588 5.29 34.25 -30.66
N LEU A 589 4.78 33.07 -30.27
CA LEU A 589 3.36 32.72 -30.39
C LEU A 589 2.51 33.04 -29.14
N THR A 590 3.03 33.81 -28.18
CA THR A 590 2.37 34.15 -26.91
C THR A 590 2.07 35.65 -26.77
N LEU A 591 1.78 36.33 -27.90
CA LEU A 591 1.50 37.77 -27.92
C LEU A 591 0.33 38.21 -28.82
N LEU A 592 -0.41 37.27 -29.44
CA LEU A 592 -1.63 37.55 -30.22
C LEU A 592 -2.65 36.39 -30.13
N VAL A 593 -3.38 36.32 -29.02
CA VAL A 593 -4.82 35.98 -28.87
C VAL A 593 -5.27 36.60 -27.55
#